data_AF-A0A9D9XEI1-F1
#
_entry.id   AF-A0A9D9XEI1-F1
#
_cell.length_a   1.000
_cell.length_b   1.000
_cell.length_c   1.000
_cell.angle_alpha   90.00
_cell.angle_beta   90.00
_cell.angle_gamma   90.00
#
_symmetry.space_group_name_H-M   'P 1'
#
loop_
_entity.id
_entity.type
_entity.pdbx_description
1 polymer ?
#
loop_
_entity_poly.entity_id
_entity_poly.type
_entity_poly.pdbx_seq_one_letter_code
_entity_poly.pdbx_strand_id
1 'polypeptide(L)'
;MKRFLPVLILLFALTSWKFESVKPLDGSEMITMRIQPKKVACDGYEGHKTCFVVQKGASIGTDFWETLPVPIDGFNFEEGFIYDVTIKIQLREDHNEDQSRFQYILINVLSKKKA
;
A
#
# COMPACT_ATOMS: atom_id res chain seq x y z
N MET A 1 -46.10 -28.30 -34.92
CA MET A 1 -46.83 -27.85 -33.72
C MET A 1 -45.86 -27.82 -32.54
N LYS A 2 -45.69 -26.62 -31.98
CA LYS A 2 -45.19 -26.21 -30.64
C LYS A 2 -44.52 -27.22 -29.68
N ARG A 3 -43.41 -26.71 -29.09
CA ARG A 3 -42.82 -26.96 -27.73
C ARG A 3 -41.75 -28.07 -27.69
N PHE A 4 -40.61 -27.93 -27.02
CA PHE A 4 -40.28 -27.24 -25.76
C PHE A 4 -38.83 -26.72 -25.76
N LEU A 5 -38.60 -25.59 -25.09
CA LEU A 5 -37.29 -25.20 -24.53
C LEU A 5 -37.20 -25.82 -23.12
N PRO A 6 -36.02 -26.29 -22.68
CA PRO A 6 -35.40 -25.58 -21.56
C PRO A 6 -33.86 -25.46 -21.63
N VAL A 7 -33.43 -24.29 -21.18
CA VAL A 7 -32.17 -23.89 -20.52
C VAL A 7 -31.28 -25.04 -20.00
N LEU A 8 -29.99 -25.02 -20.38
CA LEU A 8 -28.91 -25.73 -19.67
C LEU A 8 -27.77 -24.74 -19.31
N ILE A 9 -27.98 -24.11 -18.17
CA ILE A 9 -27.07 -23.74 -17.07
C ILE A 9 -25.56 -23.67 -17.36
N LEU A 10 -25.00 -22.49 -17.03
CA LEU A 10 -23.59 -22.10 -16.99
C LEU A 10 -22.69 -23.08 -16.22
N LEU A 11 -21.56 -23.45 -16.84
CA LEU A 11 -20.35 -23.94 -16.17
C LEU A 11 -19.25 -22.87 -16.31
N PHE A 12 -19.35 -21.79 -15.53
CA PHE A 12 -18.21 -20.91 -15.28
C PHE A 12 -17.37 -21.54 -14.16
N ALA A 13 -16.55 -22.51 -14.52
CA ALA A 13 -15.59 -23.12 -13.61
C ALA A 13 -14.49 -22.10 -13.28
N LEU A 14 -14.66 -21.47 -12.11
CA LEU A 14 -13.64 -20.99 -11.18
C LEU A 14 -12.20 -21.01 -11.74
N THR A 15 -11.82 -19.99 -12.51
CA THR A 15 -10.40 -19.68 -12.66
C THR A 15 -9.94 -19.15 -11.30
N SER A 16 -9.43 -20.06 -10.47
CA SER A 16 -8.60 -19.72 -9.32
C SER A 16 -7.46 -18.86 -9.82
N TRP A 17 -7.62 -17.53 -9.76
CA TRP A 17 -6.48 -16.64 -9.81
C TRP A 17 -5.70 -16.90 -8.52
N LYS A 18 -4.76 -17.84 -8.59
CA LYS A 18 -3.70 -17.93 -7.60
C LYS A 18 -2.86 -16.67 -7.81
N PHE A 19 -3.11 -15.66 -6.97
CA PHE A 19 -2.21 -14.54 -6.83
C PHE A 19 -0.95 -15.08 -6.15
N GLU A 20 0.00 -15.52 -6.98
CA GLU A 20 1.30 -16.03 -6.54
C GLU A 20 2.10 -14.83 -6.01
N SER A 21 2.16 -14.68 -4.69
CA SER A 21 2.97 -13.67 -4.03
C SER A 21 4.45 -14.04 -4.22
N VAL A 22 5.11 -13.41 -5.20
CA VAL A 22 6.57 -13.50 -5.36
C VAL A 22 7.20 -12.83 -4.13
N LYS A 23 7.79 -13.63 -3.24
CA LYS A 23 8.63 -13.11 -2.15
C LYS A 23 9.94 -12.59 -2.75
N PRO A 24 10.30 -11.31 -2.59
CA PRO A 24 11.58 -10.84 -3.09
C PRO A 24 12.72 -11.48 -2.28
N LEU A 25 13.75 -11.93 -2.98
CA LEU A 25 14.89 -12.69 -2.41
C LEU A 25 15.88 -11.84 -1.59
N ASP A 26 15.67 -10.52 -1.50
CA ASP A 26 16.69 -9.54 -1.05
C ASP A 26 16.31 -8.83 0.27
N GLY A 27 15.47 -9.44 1.13
CA GLY A 27 15.02 -8.81 2.37
C GLY A 27 14.23 -7.50 2.19
N SER A 28 13.89 -7.19 0.94
CA SER A 28 13.06 -6.06 0.55
C SER A 28 11.67 -6.54 0.17
N GLU A 29 10.66 -5.72 0.41
CA GLU A 29 9.27 -6.01 0.10
C GLU A 29 8.72 -4.87 -0.76
N MET A 30 8.00 -5.20 -1.83
CA MET A 30 7.21 -4.20 -2.55
C MET A 30 5.76 -4.30 -2.12
N ILE A 31 5.19 -3.17 -1.72
CA ILE A 31 3.80 -3.10 -1.26
C ILE A 31 3.09 -1.88 -1.82
N THR A 32 1.80 -2.04 -2.10
CA THR A 32 0.92 -0.91 -2.39
C THR A 32 0.53 -0.23 -1.09
N MET A 33 0.56 1.09 -1.06
CA MET A 33 0.19 1.88 0.11
C MET A 33 -0.78 2.99 -0.31
N ARG A 34 -1.85 3.17 0.48
CA ARG A 34 -2.74 4.33 0.38
C ARG A 34 -2.35 5.35 1.44
N ILE A 35 -2.19 6.62 1.08
CA ILE A 35 -1.79 7.70 1.97
C ILE A 35 -2.92 8.72 2.07
N GLN A 36 -3.30 9.08 3.31
CA GLN A 36 -4.32 10.10 3.58
C GLN A 36 -3.91 11.51 3.14
N PRO A 37 -4.89 12.41 2.94
CA PRO A 37 -4.62 13.78 2.50
C PRO A 37 -4.03 14.67 3.57
N LYS A 38 -3.91 14.20 4.82
CA LYS A 38 -3.34 14.93 5.95
C LYS A 38 -2.39 14.04 6.73
N LYS A 39 -1.34 14.66 7.25
CA LYS A 39 -0.48 14.06 8.28
C LYS A 39 -1.08 14.31 9.66
N VAL A 40 -0.70 13.48 10.62
CA VAL A 40 -1.07 13.63 12.03
C VAL A 40 0.16 14.00 12.86
N ALA A 41 -0.03 14.71 13.96
CA ALA A 41 1.05 14.95 14.92
C ALA A 41 1.52 13.63 15.54
N CYS A 42 2.83 13.45 15.67
CA CYS A 42 3.45 12.25 16.23
C CYS A 42 4.90 12.53 16.64
N ASP A 43 5.51 11.61 17.39
CA ASP A 43 6.97 11.55 17.55
C ASP A 43 7.52 10.48 16.61
N GLY A 44 7.81 10.88 15.37
CA GLY A 44 8.40 10.01 14.36
C GLY A 44 9.91 9.87 14.51
N TYR A 45 10.48 8.94 13.74
CA TYR A 45 11.93 8.76 13.63
C TYR A 45 12.58 9.98 12.98
N GLU A 46 13.91 10.11 13.13
CA GLU A 46 14.71 11.15 12.46
C GLU A 46 14.23 12.60 12.78
N GLY A 47 13.57 12.79 13.94
CA GLY A 47 13.09 14.08 14.41
C GLY A 47 11.79 14.56 13.78
N HIS A 48 11.08 13.73 13.01
CA HIS A 48 9.82 14.11 12.39
C HIS A 48 8.69 14.27 13.41
N LYS A 49 8.00 15.42 13.40
CA LYS A 49 6.86 15.72 14.30
C LYS A 49 5.47 15.47 13.70
N THR A 50 5.44 14.99 12.45
CA THR A 50 4.21 14.64 11.75
C THR A 50 4.40 13.38 10.94
N CYS A 51 3.39 12.51 10.95
CA CYS A 51 3.44 11.19 10.35
C CYS A 51 2.35 11.03 9.29
N PHE A 52 2.61 10.18 8.31
CA PHE A 52 1.57 9.79 7.37
C PHE A 52 0.55 8.87 8.05
N VAL A 53 -0.70 8.93 7.61
CA VAL A 53 -1.73 7.94 7.95
C VAL A 53 -1.98 7.11 6.70
N VAL A 54 -1.82 5.79 6.81
CA VAL A 54 -1.73 4.91 5.65
C VAL A 54 -2.54 3.63 5.80
N GLN A 55 -2.84 3.00 4.66
CA GLN A 55 -3.22 1.60 4.57
C GLN A 55 -2.19 0.88 3.71
N LYS A 56 -1.86 -0.37 4.05
CA LYS A 56 -0.87 -1.18 3.34
C LYS A 56 -1.48 -2.45 2.78
N GLY A 57 -1.14 -2.77 1.54
CA GLY A 57 -1.51 -4.01 0.86
C GLY A 57 -3.00 -4.33 0.96
N ALA A 58 -3.33 -5.47 1.56
CA ALA A 58 -4.71 -5.96 1.68
C ALA A 58 -5.62 -5.09 2.57
N SER A 59 -5.07 -4.18 3.38
CA SER A 59 -5.89 -3.25 4.19
C SER A 59 -6.44 -2.06 3.40
N ILE A 60 -5.98 -1.85 2.16
CA ILE A 60 -6.48 -0.74 1.33
C ILE A 60 -7.97 -0.91 1.07
N GLY A 61 -8.75 0.12 1.40
CA GLY A 61 -10.21 0.13 1.27
C GLY A 61 -10.96 -0.44 2.49
N THR A 62 -10.25 -0.84 3.54
CA THR A 62 -10.86 -1.18 4.83
C THR A 62 -10.90 0.04 5.76
N ASP A 63 -11.36 -0.13 7.00
CA ASP A 63 -11.28 0.92 8.03
C ASP A 63 -9.97 0.84 8.85
N PHE A 64 -9.06 -0.08 8.50
CA PHE A 64 -7.78 -0.19 9.18
C PHE A 64 -6.80 0.84 8.62
N TRP A 65 -6.43 1.79 9.49
CA TRP A 65 -5.44 2.82 9.22
C TRP A 65 -4.33 2.75 10.26
N GLU A 66 -3.10 2.97 9.82
CA GLU A 66 -1.93 2.99 10.68
C GLU A 66 -1.14 4.27 10.47
N THR A 67 -0.38 4.66 11.48
CA THR A 67 0.55 5.79 11.37
C THR A 67 1.90 5.26 10.85
N LEU A 68 2.46 5.91 9.83
CA LEU A 68 3.80 5.63 9.34
C LEU A 68 4.78 6.68 9.90
N PRO A 69 5.64 6.33 10.88
CA PRO A 69 6.49 7.26 11.61
C PRO A 69 7.81 7.59 10.94
N VAL A 70 7.91 7.35 9.63
CA VAL A 70 9.13 7.50 8.84
C VAL A 70 8.80 8.25 7.55
N PRO A 71 9.78 8.96 6.96
CA PRO A 71 9.62 9.53 5.63
C PRO A 71 9.52 8.42 4.57
N ILE A 72 9.04 8.81 3.39
CA ILE A 72 9.07 7.98 2.19
C ILE A 72 10.01 8.67 1.21
N ASP A 73 11.15 8.05 0.92
CA ASP A 73 12.19 8.61 0.05
C ASP A 73 11.66 8.78 -1.37
N GLY A 74 11.90 9.96 -1.95
CA GLY A 74 11.42 10.33 -3.28
C GLY A 74 9.93 10.71 -3.34
N PHE A 75 9.20 10.68 -2.23
CA PHE A 75 7.78 11.07 -2.20
C PHE A 75 7.59 12.53 -1.79
N ASN A 76 7.09 13.34 -2.73
CA ASN A 76 6.70 14.72 -2.46
C ASN A 76 5.22 14.80 -2.08
N PHE A 77 4.96 14.88 -0.78
CA PHE A 77 3.59 14.95 -0.26
C PHE A 77 3.00 16.35 -0.41
N GLU A 78 1.82 16.43 -1.03
CA GLU A 78 0.97 17.63 -1.02
C GLU A 78 -0.30 17.36 -0.22
N GLU A 79 -0.59 18.24 0.74
CA GLU A 79 -1.80 18.17 1.56
C GLU A 79 -3.07 18.31 0.70
N GLY A 80 -4.14 17.61 1.09
CA GLY A 80 -5.42 17.61 0.36
C GLY A 80 -5.54 16.56 -0.74
N PHE A 81 -4.53 15.71 -0.94
CA PHE A 81 -4.57 14.62 -1.91
C PHE A 81 -4.47 13.25 -1.25
N ILE A 82 -5.33 12.33 -1.66
CA ILE A 82 -5.16 10.90 -1.40
C ILE A 82 -4.24 10.32 -2.47
N TYR A 83 -3.26 9.55 -2.04
CA TYR A 83 -2.33 8.86 -2.94
C TYR A 83 -2.49 7.35 -2.81
N ASP A 84 -2.42 6.66 -3.94
CA ASP A 84 -2.08 5.24 -3.97
C ASP A 84 -0.69 5.13 -4.61
N VAL A 85 0.24 4.47 -3.93
CA VAL A 85 1.66 4.40 -4.32
C VAL A 85 2.17 2.97 -4.20
N THR A 86 3.18 2.62 -4.98
CA THR A 86 4.00 1.42 -4.76
C THR A 86 5.27 1.83 -4.03
N ILE A 87 5.54 1.21 -2.89
CA ILE A 87 6.72 1.46 -2.04
C ILE A 87 7.57 0.20 -1.98
N LYS A 88 8.90 0.37 -2.04
CA LYS A 88 9.87 -0.66 -1.64
C LYS A 88 10.22 -0.40 -0.17
N ILE A 89 10.04 -1.42 0.66
CA ILE A 89 10.48 -1.47 2.05
C ILE A 89 11.77 -2.31 2.06
N GLN A 90 12.82 -1.82 2.69
CA GLN A 90 14.06 -2.58 2.84
C GLN A 90 14.68 -2.37 4.22
N LEU A 91 15.43 -3.36 4.69
CA LEU A 91 16.20 -3.24 5.93
C LEU A 91 17.37 -2.27 5.70
N ARG A 92 17.62 -1.38 6.66
CA ARG A 92 18.79 -0.52 6.71
C ARG A 92 19.88 -1.25 7.48
N GLU A 93 21.02 -1.52 6.84
CA GLU A 93 22.17 -2.19 7.46
C GLU A 93 22.76 -1.33 8.60
N ASP A 94 22.98 -0.04 8.35
CA ASP A 94 23.46 0.93 9.36
C ASP A 94 22.32 1.83 9.86
N HIS A 95 21.83 1.59 11.07
CA HIS A 95 20.88 2.47 11.75
C HIS A 95 21.33 2.72 13.20
N ASN A 96 21.00 3.88 13.77
CA ASN A 96 21.07 4.14 15.20
C ASN A 96 19.66 4.04 15.83
N GLU A 97 19.55 4.20 17.16
CA GLU A 97 18.28 4.07 17.88
C GLU A 97 17.22 5.11 17.45
N ASP A 98 17.66 6.26 16.95
CA ASP A 98 16.78 7.35 16.47
C ASP A 98 16.30 7.16 15.02
N GLN A 99 16.78 6.12 14.35
CA GLN A 99 16.46 5.78 12.97
C GLN A 99 15.64 4.50 12.90
N SER A 100 14.67 4.49 11.99
CA SER A 100 13.95 3.26 11.68
C SER A 100 14.89 2.25 11.02
N ARG A 101 14.77 0.99 11.44
CA ARG A 101 15.42 -0.16 10.77
C ARG A 101 14.95 -0.37 9.35
N PHE A 102 13.78 0.16 9.00
CA PHE A 102 13.18 0.04 7.68
C PHE A 102 13.21 1.37 6.95
N GLN A 103 13.67 1.32 5.70
CA GLN A 103 13.62 2.42 4.75
C GLN A 103 12.46 2.20 3.78
N TYR A 104 11.71 3.27 3.49
CA TYR A 104 10.54 3.25 2.60
C TYR A 104 10.87 4.12 1.39
N ILE A 105 10.91 3.52 0.20
CA ILE A 105 11.34 4.17 -1.04
C ILE A 105 10.18 4.17 -2.02
N LEU A 106 9.80 5.35 -2.54
CA LEU A 106 8.80 5.44 -3.59
C LEU A 106 9.29 4.78 -4.87
N ILE A 107 8.53 3.81 -5.37
CA ILE A 107 8.77 3.20 -6.68
C ILE A 107 7.88 3.86 -7.73
N ASN A 108 6.60 4.05 -7.44
CA ASN A 108 5.67 4.70 -8.37
C ASN A 108 4.46 5.32 -7.66
N VAL A 109 3.89 6.35 -8.26
CA VAL A 109 2.58 6.90 -7.88
C VAL A 109 1.53 6.29 -8.81
N LEU A 110 0.64 5.48 -8.24
CA LEU A 110 -0.43 4.80 -9.00
C LEU A 110 -1.64 5.71 -9.19
N SER A 111 -1.96 6.54 -8.18
CA SER A 111 -2.97 7.58 -8.30
C SER A 111 -2.74 8.74 -7.33
N LYS A 112 -3.20 9.92 -7.72
CA LYS A 112 -3.28 11.14 -6.90
C LYS A 112 -4.66 11.75 -7.12
N LYS A 113 -5.48 11.81 -6.07
CA LYS A 113 -6.87 12.30 -6.15
C LYS A 113 -7.10 13.37 -5.10
N LYS A 114 -7.71 14.49 -5.49
CA LYS A 114 -8.10 15.52 -4.54
C LYS A 114 -9.18 14.95 -3.61
N ALA A 115 -8.98 15.10 -2.31
CA ALA A 115 -9.92 14.68 -1.28
C ALA A 115 -11.12 15.65 -1.18
#